data_AF-A0A9D9YA45-F1
#
_entry.id   AF-A0A9D9YA45-F1
#
_cell.length_a   1.000
_cell.length_b   1.000
_cell.length_c   1.000
_cell.angle_alpha   90.00
_cell.angle_beta   90.00
_cell.angle_gamma   90.00
#
_symmetry.space_group_name_H-M   'P 1'
#
loop_
_entity.id
_entity.type
_entity.pdbx_description
1 polymer ?
#
loop_
_entity_poly.entity_id
_entity_poly.type
_entity_poly.pdbx_seq_one_letter_code
_entity_poly.pdbx_strand_id
1 'polypeptide(L)'
;MDQNSTQIEKDKKNNTIWWRGAVLFFVRVSGYIAGPIIIAVLLGKFLDNYFSTGRTFFFSLIALAFVSSLIFIVRESKKAIADIENENKVNLEIK
;
A
#
# COMPACT_ATOMS: atom_id res chain seq x y z
N MET A 1 -10.35 -26.71 46.20
CA MET A 1 -10.09 -25.68 45.17
C MET A 1 -9.63 -26.41 43.93
N ASP A 2 -10.52 -26.57 42.95
CA ASP A 2 -10.20 -27.29 41.70
C ASP A 2 -9.29 -26.42 40.83
N GLN A 3 -8.33 -27.06 40.16
CA GLN A 3 -7.37 -26.42 39.25
C GLN A 3 -7.87 -26.44 37.79
N ASN A 4 -9.12 -26.85 37.56
CA ASN A 4 -9.71 -27.04 36.23
C ASN A 4 -10.43 -25.77 35.75
N SER A 5 -10.95 -24.98 36.70
CA SER A 5 -11.55 -23.66 36.47
C SER A 5 -10.56 -22.61 35.97
N THR A 6 -9.26 -22.76 36.25
CA THR A 6 -8.21 -21.83 35.80
C THR A 6 -7.70 -22.07 34.38
N GLN A 7 -8.00 -23.22 33.76
CA GLN A 7 -7.58 -23.52 32.39
C GLN A 7 -8.57 -22.97 31.34
N ILE A 8 -9.86 -22.92 31.68
CA ILE A 8 -10.91 -22.40 30.78
C ILE A 8 -10.75 -20.89 30.50
N GLU A 9 -10.00 -20.16 31.33
CA GLU A 9 -9.74 -18.73 31.14
C GLU A 9 -8.54 -18.43 30.22
N LYS A 10 -7.61 -19.38 30.05
CA LYS A 10 -6.39 -19.17 29.23
C LYS A 10 -6.61 -19.31 27.72
N ASP A 11 -7.70 -19.93 27.28
CA ASP A 11 -8.08 -20.02 25.87
C ASP A 11 -8.77 -18.76 25.32
N LYS A 12 -8.78 -17.67 26.09
CA LYS A 12 -9.46 -16.41 25.76
C LYS A 12 -8.52 -15.23 25.51
N LYS A 13 -7.30 -15.41 25.00
CA LYS A 13 -6.47 -14.23 24.65
C LYS A 13 -5.32 -14.44 23.66
N ASN A 14 -5.58 -15.06 22.51
CA ASN A 14 -4.75 -14.84 21.32
C ASN A 14 -5.61 -14.67 20.06
N ASN A 15 -6.63 -13.84 20.17
CA ASN A 15 -7.42 -13.28 19.08
C ASN A 15 -6.60 -12.36 18.14
N THR A 16 -5.31 -12.64 17.96
CA THR A 16 -4.52 -12.23 16.81
C THR A 16 -5.04 -13.00 15.60
N ILE A 17 -6.09 -12.42 15.02
CA ILE A 17 -6.71 -12.87 13.77
C ILE A 17 -5.61 -13.03 12.70
N TRP A 18 -5.23 -14.28 12.41
CA TRP A 18 -4.09 -14.62 11.54
C TRP A 18 -4.23 -14.07 10.11
N TRP A 19 -5.47 -13.93 9.62
CA TRP A 19 -5.77 -13.40 8.29
C TRP A 19 -5.70 -11.87 8.22
N ARG A 20 -5.75 -11.17 9.36
CA ARG A 20 -5.90 -9.71 9.41
C ARG A 20 -4.69 -9.00 8.78
N GLY A 21 -3.48 -9.51 8.99
CA GLY A 21 -2.27 -8.95 8.39
C GLY A 21 -2.27 -9.06 6.86
N ALA A 22 -2.62 -10.23 6.33
CA ALA A 22 -2.70 -10.48 4.88
C ALA A 22 -3.75 -9.60 4.20
N VAL A 23 -4.95 -9.50 4.81
CA VAL A 23 -6.02 -8.64 4.29
C VAL A 23 -5.63 -7.16 4.33
N LEU A 24 -4.98 -6.71 5.40
CA LEU A 24 -4.54 -5.32 5.52
C LEU A 24 -3.49 -4.96 4.45
N PHE A 25 -2.55 -5.86 4.18
CA PHE A 25 -1.54 -5.66 3.14
C PHE A 25 -2.18 -5.60 1.75
N PHE A 26 -3.09 -6.54 1.47
CA PHE A 26 -3.82 -6.58 0.21
C PHE A 26 -4.61 -5.30 -0.04
N VAL A 27 -5.41 -4.85 0.95
CA VAL A 27 -6.19 -3.61 0.83
C VAL A 27 -5.29 -2.40 0.60
N ARG A 28 -4.14 -2.33 1.27
CA ARG A 28 -3.20 -1.21 1.10
C ARG A 28 -2.63 -1.17 -0.30
N VAL A 29 -2.19 -2.31 -0.84
CA VAL A 29 -1.65 -2.42 -2.20
C VAL A 29 -2.75 -2.18 -3.25
N SER A 30 -3.92 -2.78 -3.08
CA SER A 30 -5.08 -2.55 -3.95
C SER A 30 -5.51 -1.08 -3.93
N GLY A 31 -5.40 -0.38 -2.80
CA GLY A 31 -5.67 1.06 -2.72
C GLY A 31 -4.71 1.91 -3.55
N TYR A 32 -3.42 1.58 -3.54
CA TYR A 32 -2.41 2.26 -4.38
C TYR A 32 -2.60 1.99 -5.88
N ILE A 33 -3.21 0.87 -6.27
CA ILE A 33 -3.50 0.56 -7.68
C ILE A 33 -4.85 1.16 -8.11
N ALA A 34 -5.89 0.99 -7.29
CA ALA A 34 -7.23 1.47 -7.58
C ALA A 34 -7.34 3.00 -7.54
N GLY A 35 -6.63 3.67 -6.63
CA GLY A 35 -6.63 5.13 -6.50
C GLY A 35 -6.27 5.86 -7.80
N PRO A 36 -5.09 5.59 -8.40
CA PRO A 36 -4.68 6.18 -9.66
C PRO A 36 -5.63 5.84 -10.81
N ILE A 37 -6.19 4.63 -10.84
CA ILE A 37 -7.16 4.21 -11.86
C ILE A 37 -8.45 5.02 -11.75
N ILE A 38 -8.99 5.20 -10.54
CA ILE A 38 -10.20 6.00 -10.32
C ILE A 38 -9.95 7.47 -10.68
N ILE A 39 -8.82 8.03 -10.26
CA ILE A 39 -8.40 9.40 -10.62
C ILE A 39 -8.29 9.53 -12.15
N ALA A 40 -7.72 8.54 -12.83
CA ALA A 40 -7.63 8.53 -14.29
C ALA A 40 -9.02 8.43 -14.97
N VAL A 41 -9.96 7.66 -14.43
CA VAL A 41 -11.32 7.62 -15.00
C VAL A 41 -12.04 8.96 -14.81
N LEU A 42 -11.89 9.59 -13.64
CA LEU A 42 -12.52 10.89 -13.34
C LEU A 42 -11.94 12.03 -14.17
N LEU A 43 -10.61 12.14 -14.24
CA LEU A 43 -9.95 13.15 -15.08
C LEU A 43 -10.23 12.88 -16.56
N GLY A 44 -10.34 11.61 -16.98
CA GLY A 44 -10.68 11.24 -18.36
C GLY A 44 -12.06 11.76 -18.75
N LYS A 45 -13.06 11.57 -17.87
CA LYS A 45 -14.43 12.05 -18.09
C LYS A 45 -14.55 13.58 -18.05
N PHE A 46 -13.75 14.24 -17.21
CA PHE A 46 -13.74 15.70 -17.12
C PHE A 46 -13.13 16.34 -18.38
N LEU A 47 -12.12 15.69 -18.95
CA LEU A 47 -11.39 16.19 -20.11
C LEU A 47 -12.10 15.87 -21.43
N ASP A 48 -12.84 14.76 -21.50
CA ASP A 48 -13.72 14.39 -22.63
C ASP A 48 -14.83 15.46 -22.86
N ASN A 49 -15.26 16.14 -21.80
CA ASN A 49 -16.21 17.25 -21.87
C ASN A 49 -15.58 18.55 -22.41
N TYR A 50 -14.25 18.70 -22.32
CA TYR A 50 -13.54 19.92 -22.73
C TYR A 50 -12.93 19.81 -24.13
N PHE A 51 -12.54 18.60 -24.54
CA PHE A 51 -11.99 18.31 -25.86
C PHE A 51 -12.86 17.26 -26.53
N SER A 52 -13.68 17.69 -27.49
CA SER A 52 -14.55 16.86 -28.34
C SER A 52 -13.76 15.93 -29.30
N THR A 53 -12.74 15.23 -28.80
CA THR A 53 -11.78 14.43 -29.56
C THR A 53 -11.69 13.04 -28.94
N GLY A 54 -12.32 12.07 -29.61
CA GLY A 54 -12.54 10.72 -29.08
C GLY A 54 -11.29 9.97 -28.61
N ARG A 55 -11.45 9.30 -27.45
CA ARG A 55 -10.75 8.07 -27.01
C ARG A 55 -9.23 8.14 -26.74
N THR A 56 -8.45 9.06 -27.29
CA THR A 56 -6.98 9.11 -27.13
C THR A 56 -6.50 9.71 -25.80
N PHE A 57 -7.29 10.58 -25.17
CA PHE A 57 -6.96 11.17 -23.86
C PHE A 57 -6.95 10.16 -22.71
N PHE A 58 -7.78 9.12 -22.82
CA PHE A 58 -7.87 8.05 -21.82
C PHE A 58 -6.55 7.28 -21.67
N PHE A 59 -5.84 7.05 -22.78
CA PHE A 59 -4.51 6.41 -22.77
C PHE A 59 -3.43 7.30 -22.15
N SER A 60 -3.46 8.61 -22.44
CA SER A 60 -2.48 9.56 -21.90
C SER A 60 -2.58 9.65 -20.37
N LEU A 61 -3.80 9.56 -19.84
CA LEU A 61 -4.07 9.65 -18.42
C LEU A 61 -3.76 8.35 -17.66
N ILE A 62 -4.02 7.19 -18.28
CA ILE A 62 -3.52 5.89 -17.79
C ILE A 62 -1.99 5.88 -17.79
N ALA A 63 -1.35 6.38 -18.85
CA ALA A 63 0.10 6.49 -18.91
C ALA A 63 0.64 7.41 -17.81
N LEU A 64 -0.02 8.55 -17.54
CA LEU A 64 0.37 9.46 -16.46
C LEU A 64 0.22 8.80 -15.08
N ALA A 65 -0.87 8.08 -14.84
CA ALA A 65 -1.13 7.37 -13.60
C ALA A 65 -0.10 6.23 -13.38
N PHE A 66 0.24 5.50 -14.44
CA PHE A 66 1.24 4.44 -14.41
C PHE A 66 2.64 4.99 -14.12
N VAL A 67 3.03 6.08 -14.79
CA VAL A 67 4.31 6.77 -14.55
C VAL A 67 4.38 7.33 -13.13
N SER A 68 3.29 7.93 -12.63
CA SER A 68 3.22 8.45 -11.27
C SER A 68 3.37 7.32 -10.23
N SER A 69 2.73 6.17 -10.44
CA SER A 69 2.88 5.00 -9.58
C SER A 69 4.31 4.45 -9.54
N LEU A 70 4.99 4.40 -10.69
CA LEU A 70 6.38 3.96 -10.77
C LEU A 70 7.32 4.90 -10.01
N ILE A 71 7.15 6.21 -10.17
CA ILE A 71 7.96 7.22 -9.45
C ILE A 71 7.76 7.11 -7.95
N PHE A 72 6.52 6.89 -7.50
CA PHE A 72 6.19 6.76 -6.08
C PHE A 72 6.85 5.53 -5.45
N ILE A 73 6.75 4.37 -6.12
CA ILE A 73 7.40 3.12 -5.70
C ILE A 73 8.92 3.26 -5.67
N VAL A 74 9.54 3.86 -6.69
CA VAL A 74 11.00 4.02 -6.72
C VAL A 74 11.48 4.94 -5.60
N ARG A 75 10.75 6.03 -5.31
CA ARG A 75 11.09 6.91 -4.16
C ARG A 75 11.00 6.16 -2.84
N GLU A 76 9.93 5.42 -2.61
CA GLU A 76 9.72 4.72 -1.36
C GLU A 76 10.75 3.58 -1.18
N SER A 77 11.04 2.84 -2.25
CA SER A 77 12.07 1.79 -2.25
C SER A 77 13.47 2.36 -1.98
N LYS A 78 13.86 3.47 -2.63
CA LYS A 78 15.16 4.10 -2.38
C LYS A 78 15.27 4.62 -0.95
N LYS A 79 14.17 5.15 -0.40
CA LYS A 79 14.13 5.60 1.00
C LYS A 79 14.28 4.42 1.96
N ALA A 80 13.55 3.33 1.73
CA ALA A 80 13.68 2.11 2.53
C ALA A 80 15.10 1.53 2.50
N ILE A 81 15.75 1.51 1.35
CA ILE A 81 17.16 1.05 1.22
C ILE A 81 18.11 1.99 1.96
N ALA A 82 17.91 3.31 1.85
CA ALA A 82 18.75 4.29 2.55
C ALA A 82 18.58 4.25 4.07
N ASP A 83 17.36 4.01 4.55
CA ASP A 83 17.07 3.85 5.97
C ASP A 83 17.78 2.59 6.52
N ILE A 84 17.70 1.46 5.79
CA ILE A 84 18.42 0.22 6.15
C ILE A 84 19.94 0.41 6.15
N GLU A 85 20.50 1.14 5.18
CA GLU A 85 21.93 1.38 5.13
C GLU A 85 22.43 2.32 6.24
N ASN A 86 21.65 3.34 6.60
CA ASN A 86 21.99 4.19 7.75
C ASN A 86 21.88 3.43 9.08
N GLU A 87 20.86 2.60 9.26
CA GLU A 87 20.75 1.75 10.45
C GLU A 87 21.92 0.76 10.56
N ASN A 88 22.40 0.22 9.43
CA ASN A 88 23.57 -0.68 9.42
C ASN A 88 24.87 0.06 9.81
N LYS A 89 25.10 1.26 9.27
CA LYS A 89 26.31 2.05 9.57
C LYS A 89 26.36 2.52 11.03
N VAL A 90 25.24 2.94 11.61
CA VAL A 90 25.16 3.35 13.02
C VAL A 90 25.47 2.18 13.96
N ASN A 91 25.09 0.95 13.61
CA ASN A 91 25.35 -0.24 14.43
C ASN A 91 26.83 -0.68 14.39
N LEU A 92 27.60 -0.25 13.39
CA LEU A 92 29.04 -0.55 13.26
C LEU A 92 29.94 0.45 13.97
N GLU A 93 29.49 1.69 14.21
CA GLU A 93 30.25 2.68 14.99
C GLU A 93 30.07 2.53 16.51
N ILE A 94 29.08 1.75 16.96
CA ILE A 94 28.78 1.55 18.39
C ILE A 94 29.42 0.26 18.95
N LYS A 95 30.07 -0.55 18.10
CA LYS A 95 30.69 -1.84 18.48
C LYS A 95 32.21 -1.77 18.49
#